data_AF-A0A8S2YW11-F1
#
_entry.id   AF-A0A8S2YW11-F1
#
_cell.length_a   1.000
_cell.length_b   1.000
_cell.length_c   1.000
_cell.angle_alpha   90.00
_cell.angle_beta   90.00
_cell.angle_gamma   90.00
#
_symmetry.space_group_name_H-M   'P 1'
#
loop_
_entity.id
_entity.type
_entity.pdbx_description
1 polymer ?
#
loop_
_entity_poly.entity_id
_entity_poly.type
_entity_poly.pdbx_seq_one_letter_code
_entity_poly.pdbx_strand_id
1 'polypeptide(L)'
;MCSNAFPDMHNECLIGNDASKYFYVAQGMLTIDGIDDTEEMKLTDDSMDVLGFSKDEKKNLYKCTAAIMHFGNGQWKQRPREEQAEPDGTEDVEKVAHLLGVEAADLLKGLLKPRIKVGNEYVNKGQNKDQVINSIGALSKSIYFRMFCWLVERANMTLDVKAKRQYFIGVLDIAGFEIFEFNGFEQLCINYTNERLQQFFNHHMFVLEQEEYKKEQIDWVFVDFGMDLQA
;
A
#
# COMPACT_ATOMS: atom_id res chain seq x y z
N MET A 1 -13.57 3.75 5.62
CA MET A 1 -13.63 2.94 6.87
C MET A 1 -14.09 3.73 8.10
N CYS A 2 -13.51 4.89 8.42
CA CYS A 2 -14.00 5.73 9.53
C CYS A 2 -15.35 6.42 9.25
N SER A 3 -15.87 6.38 8.02
CA SER A 3 -17.22 6.85 7.73
C SER A 3 -18.28 6.01 8.46
N ASN A 4 -19.48 6.57 8.65
CA ASN A 4 -20.59 5.90 9.34
C ASN A 4 -21.35 4.90 8.44
N ALA A 5 -20.74 4.45 7.35
CA ALA A 5 -21.37 3.53 6.39
C ALA A 5 -21.75 2.19 7.03
N PHE A 6 -20.86 1.66 7.87
CA PHE A 6 -21.02 0.36 8.54
C PHE A 6 -20.65 0.48 10.03
N PRO A 7 -21.59 0.90 10.90
CA PRO A 7 -21.31 1.09 12.33
C PRO A 7 -20.87 -0.20 13.05
N ASP A 8 -21.37 -1.37 12.63
CA ASP A 8 -20.97 -2.64 13.24
C ASP A 8 -19.49 -2.94 13.00
N MET A 9 -18.95 -2.55 11.84
CA MET A 9 -17.54 -2.69 11.50
C MET A 9 -16.64 -1.87 12.43
N HIS A 10 -17.11 -0.73 12.95
CA HIS A 10 -16.35 0.10 13.91
C HIS A 10 -16.04 -0.68 15.18
N ASN A 11 -17.03 -1.41 15.71
CA ASN A 11 -16.85 -2.26 16.89
C ASN A 11 -15.89 -3.42 16.61
N GLU A 12 -16.03 -4.08 15.46
CA GLU A 12 -15.19 -5.23 15.11
C GLU A 12 -13.74 -4.86 14.77
N CYS A 13 -13.54 -3.67 14.21
CA CYS A 13 -12.23 -3.14 13.85
C CYS A 13 -11.62 -2.26 14.96
N LEU A 14 -12.35 -2.08 16.07
CA LEU A 14 -11.95 -1.23 17.20
C LEU A 14 -11.62 0.21 16.78
N ILE A 15 -12.31 0.73 15.76
CA ILE A 15 -12.14 2.10 15.26
C ILE A 15 -13.35 2.97 15.56
N GLY A 16 -13.14 4.27 15.77
CA GLY A 16 -14.19 5.29 15.78
C GLY A 16 -14.42 5.96 14.42
N ASN A 17 -15.36 6.90 14.42
CA ASN A 17 -15.80 7.64 13.23
C ASN A 17 -14.98 8.91 12.90
N ASP A 18 -13.87 9.11 13.60
CA ASP A 18 -13.01 10.28 13.45
C ASP A 18 -11.63 9.84 12.97
N ALA A 19 -11.35 10.07 11.69
CA ALA A 19 -10.09 9.70 11.06
C ALA A 19 -8.88 10.48 11.62
N SER A 20 -9.10 11.68 12.18
CA SER A 20 -8.02 12.51 12.72
C SER A 20 -7.32 11.90 13.93
N LYS A 21 -7.97 10.91 14.58
CA LYS A 21 -7.42 10.16 15.72
C LYS A 21 -6.36 9.13 15.34
N TYR A 22 -6.12 8.89 14.05
CA TYR A 22 -5.17 7.88 13.59
C TYR A 22 -4.02 8.52 12.83
N PHE A 23 -2.86 8.53 13.46
CA PHE A 23 -1.70 9.30 13.02
C PHE A 23 -1.30 9.02 11.56
N TYR A 24 -1.30 7.75 11.12
CA TYR A 24 -0.88 7.41 9.75
C TYR A 24 -1.82 7.92 8.65
N VAL A 25 -3.12 8.06 8.93
CA VAL A 25 -4.09 8.54 7.93
C VAL A 25 -4.39 10.03 8.09
N ALA A 26 -3.96 10.64 9.20
CA ALA A 26 -4.18 12.05 9.52
C ALA A 26 -3.00 12.97 9.19
N GLN A 27 -2.08 12.53 8.32
CA GLN A 27 -0.90 13.33 7.92
C GLN A 27 -1.21 14.36 6.81
N GLY A 28 -2.39 14.28 6.20
CA GLY A 28 -2.81 15.13 5.08
C GLY A 28 -4.27 15.53 5.15
N MET A 29 -4.87 15.75 3.99
CA MET A 29 -6.30 16.07 3.91
C MET A 29 -7.15 14.85 4.25
N LEU A 30 -8.12 15.04 5.13
CA LEU A 30 -9.05 13.99 5.57
C LEU A 30 -10.33 13.92 4.72
N THR A 31 -10.58 14.93 3.89
CA THR A 31 -11.76 15.05 3.04
C THR A 31 -11.33 15.55 1.67
N ILE A 32 -12.07 15.15 0.64
CA ILE A 32 -11.85 15.57 -0.74
C ILE A 32 -13.15 16.19 -1.26
N ASP A 33 -13.05 17.35 -1.90
CA ASP A 33 -14.21 18.04 -2.45
C ASP A 33 -14.95 17.16 -3.47
N GLY A 34 -16.25 16.96 -3.25
CA GLY A 34 -17.11 16.16 -4.12
C GLY A 34 -17.07 14.65 -3.89
N ILE A 35 -16.36 14.17 -2.87
CA ILE A 35 -16.34 12.75 -2.50
C ILE A 35 -17.05 12.53 -1.16
N ASP A 36 -17.99 11.57 -1.11
CA ASP A 36 -18.63 11.11 0.14
C ASP A 36 -18.05 9.75 0.56
N ASP A 37 -17.19 9.75 1.58
CA ASP A 37 -16.57 8.53 2.14
C ASP A 37 -17.58 7.50 2.66
N THR A 38 -18.82 7.91 2.95
CA THR A 38 -19.89 6.99 3.34
C THR A 38 -20.43 6.24 2.14
N GLU A 39 -20.62 6.92 1.01
CA GLU A 39 -21.07 6.33 -0.25
C GLU A 39 -19.97 5.44 -0.84
N GLU A 40 -18.73 5.95 -0.93
CA GLU A 40 -17.57 5.22 -1.45
C GLU A 40 -17.30 3.93 -0.67
N MET A 41 -17.46 3.96 0.66
CA MET A 41 -17.30 2.76 1.49
C MET A 41 -18.36 1.69 1.18
N LYS A 42 -19.61 2.09 0.93
CA LYS A 42 -20.68 1.15 0.56
C LYS A 42 -20.43 0.56 -0.83
N LEU A 43 -20.10 1.40 -1.81
CA LEU A 43 -19.77 0.96 -3.16
C LEU A 43 -18.59 -0.01 -3.17
N THR A 44 -17.58 0.23 -2.33
CA THR A 44 -16.42 -0.67 -2.19
C THR A 44 -16.82 -2.02 -1.59
N ASP A 45 -17.62 -2.03 -0.51
CA ASP A 45 -18.09 -3.27 0.13
C ASP A 45 -19.00 -4.10 -0.80
N ASP A 46 -19.88 -3.44 -1.55
CA ASP A 46 -20.74 -4.06 -2.57
C ASP A 46 -19.93 -4.64 -3.73
N SER A 47 -18.89 -3.93 -4.18
CA SER A 47 -18.00 -4.40 -5.24
C SER A 47 -17.24 -5.67 -4.84
N MET A 48 -16.86 -5.80 -3.56
CA MET A 48 -16.28 -7.03 -3.04
C MET A 48 -17.28 -8.19 -3.06
N ASP A 49 -18.57 -7.95 -2.80
CA ASP A 49 -19.59 -8.99 -2.94
C ASP A 49 -19.75 -9.44 -4.40
N VAL A 50 -19.73 -8.49 -5.35
CA VAL A 50 -19.77 -8.80 -6.79
C VAL A 50 -18.57 -9.64 -7.24
N LEU A 51 -17.38 -9.36 -6.70
CA LEU A 51 -16.16 -10.13 -6.96
C LEU A 51 -16.13 -11.49 -6.25
N GLY A 52 -17.15 -11.82 -5.45
CA GLY A 52 -17.31 -13.10 -4.78
C GLY A 52 -16.46 -13.27 -3.52
N PHE A 53 -16.12 -12.17 -2.85
CA PHE A 53 -15.48 -12.24 -1.53
C PHE A 53 -16.49 -12.75 -0.51
N SER A 54 -16.06 -13.67 0.34
CA SER A 54 -16.85 -14.08 1.51
C SER A 54 -16.88 -12.97 2.57
N LYS A 55 -17.89 -13.01 3.45
CA LYS A 55 -18.01 -12.06 4.56
C LYS A 55 -16.76 -12.05 5.46
N ASP A 56 -16.18 -13.23 5.70
CA ASP A 56 -14.97 -13.36 6.52
C ASP A 56 -13.75 -12.77 5.82
N GLU A 57 -13.62 -12.94 4.49
CA GLU A 57 -12.56 -12.29 3.71
C GLU A 57 -12.66 -10.77 3.78
N LYS A 58 -13.85 -10.19 3.55
CA LYS A 58 -14.08 -8.73 3.67
C LYS A 58 -13.71 -8.22 5.07
N LYS A 59 -14.22 -8.90 6.10
CA LYS A 59 -13.98 -8.56 7.49
C LYS A 59 -12.48 -8.62 7.85
N ASN A 60 -11.77 -9.66 7.42
CA ASN A 60 -10.35 -9.78 7.69
C ASN A 60 -9.53 -8.70 6.97
N LEU A 61 -9.93 -8.30 5.77
CA LEU A 61 -9.33 -7.16 5.07
C LEU A 61 -9.52 -5.86 5.87
N TYR A 62 -10.72 -5.59 6.36
CA TYR A 62 -10.97 -4.42 7.20
C TYR A 62 -10.18 -4.45 8.51
N LYS A 63 -10.07 -5.61 9.16
CA LYS A 63 -9.24 -5.78 10.36
C LYS A 63 -7.76 -5.48 10.10
N CYS A 64 -7.20 -5.96 8.99
CA CYS A 64 -5.82 -5.66 8.59
C CYS A 64 -5.61 -4.16 8.37
N THR A 65 -6.54 -3.49 7.68
CA THR A 65 -6.48 -2.04 7.46
C THR A 65 -6.58 -1.27 8.78
N ALA A 66 -7.50 -1.64 9.67
CA ALA A 66 -7.63 -1.01 10.99
C ALA A 66 -6.42 -1.24 11.89
N ALA A 67 -5.80 -2.42 11.82
CA ALA A 67 -4.57 -2.71 12.55
C ALA A 67 -3.42 -1.76 12.14
N ILE A 68 -3.30 -1.42 10.84
CA ILE A 68 -2.33 -0.43 10.37
C ILE A 68 -2.61 0.95 10.97
N MET A 69 -3.89 1.35 11.06
CA MET A 69 -4.27 2.64 11.65
C MET A 69 -3.88 2.72 13.14
N HIS A 70 -4.16 1.67 13.92
CA HIS A 70 -3.79 1.60 15.34
C HIS A 70 -2.27 1.53 15.54
N PHE A 71 -1.53 0.84 14.66
CA PHE A 71 -0.07 0.80 14.74
C PHE A 71 0.55 2.20 14.70
N GLY A 72 -0.01 3.11 13.89
CA GLY A 72 0.44 4.50 13.82
C GLY A 72 0.28 5.29 15.12
N ASN A 73 -0.62 4.86 16.01
CA ASN A 73 -0.90 5.53 17.28
C ASN A 73 -0.06 5.01 18.45
N GLY A 74 0.64 3.89 18.28
CA GLY A 74 1.45 3.29 19.35
C GLY A 74 2.46 4.29 19.92
N GLN A 75 2.42 4.50 21.24
CA GLN A 75 3.28 5.45 21.93
C GLN A 75 4.50 4.75 22.54
N TRP A 76 5.67 5.37 22.41
CA TRP A 76 6.95 4.78 22.80
C TRP A 76 7.87 5.79 23.49
N LYS A 77 8.54 5.33 24.55
CA LYS A 77 9.49 6.11 25.35
C LYS A 77 10.88 5.49 25.28
N GLN A 78 11.90 6.34 25.26
CA GLN A 78 13.29 5.92 25.42
C GLN A 78 13.63 5.92 26.91
N ARG A 79 14.20 4.82 27.42
CA ARG A 79 14.67 4.78 28.80
C ARG A 79 15.88 5.70 28.98
N PRO A 80 15.92 6.58 30.00
CA PRO A 80 17.00 7.56 30.15
C PRO A 80 18.41 6.98 30.37
N ARG A 81 18.52 5.72 30.81
CA ARG A 81 19.78 5.05 31.17
C ARG A 81 20.00 3.71 30.45
N GLU A 82 19.10 3.33 29.55
CA GLU A 82 19.17 2.10 28.78
C GLU A 82 18.97 2.44 27.30
N GLU A 83 19.66 1.74 26.40
CA GLU A 83 19.43 1.88 24.96
C GLU A 83 18.06 1.34 24.53
N GLN A 84 17.37 0.60 25.40
CA GLN A 84 16.09 -0.03 25.08
C GLN A 84 14.90 0.92 25.23
N ALA A 85 13.98 0.86 24.28
CA ALA A 85 12.67 1.49 24.37
C ALA A 85 11.73 0.74 25.34
N GLU A 86 10.66 1.43 25.73
CA GLU A 86 9.51 0.89 26.43
C GLU A 86 8.20 1.48 25.88
N PRO A 87 7.08 0.75 25.95
CA PRO A 87 5.79 1.27 25.53
C PRO A 87 5.32 2.35 26.50
N ASP A 88 4.71 3.41 25.96
CA ASP A 88 4.08 4.48 26.73
C ASP A 88 2.55 4.32 26.71
N GLY A 89 2.10 3.19 27.26
CA GLY A 89 0.75 2.67 27.03
C GLY A 89 0.74 1.56 26.00
N THR A 90 -0.16 0.59 26.17
CA THR A 90 -0.24 -0.63 25.36
C THR A 90 -1.55 -0.76 24.60
N GLU A 91 -2.50 0.14 24.81
CA GLU A 91 -3.87 0.03 24.28
C GLU A 91 -3.90 -0.17 22.77
N ASP A 92 -3.25 0.68 21.98
CA ASP A 92 -3.25 0.55 20.51
C ASP A 92 -2.53 -0.72 20.05
N VAL A 93 -1.44 -1.12 20.72
CA VAL A 93 -0.72 -2.37 20.37
C VAL A 93 -1.57 -3.59 20.70
N GLU A 94 -2.36 -3.56 21.78
CA GLU A 94 -3.31 -4.61 22.13
C GLU A 94 -4.46 -4.70 21.12
N LYS A 95 -5.00 -3.56 20.66
CA LYS A 95 -5.97 -3.53 19.56
C LYS A 95 -5.40 -4.17 18.30
N VAL A 96 -4.16 -3.82 17.94
CA VAL A 96 -3.49 -4.44 16.78
C VAL A 96 -3.34 -5.94 16.95
N ALA A 97 -2.88 -6.39 18.12
CA ALA A 97 -2.70 -7.80 18.41
C ALA A 97 -4.03 -8.57 18.28
N HIS A 98 -5.12 -8.01 18.82
CA HIS A 98 -6.47 -8.57 18.70
C HIS A 98 -6.92 -8.67 17.24
N LEU A 99 -6.75 -7.61 16.45
CA LEU A 99 -7.19 -7.56 15.05
C LEU A 99 -6.41 -8.54 14.15
N LEU A 100 -5.10 -8.70 14.40
CA LEU A 100 -4.23 -9.62 13.68
C LEU A 100 -4.27 -11.06 14.22
N GLY A 101 -4.97 -11.30 15.33
CA GLY A 101 -5.07 -12.63 15.93
C GLY A 101 -3.76 -13.14 16.54
N VAL A 102 -2.94 -12.24 17.11
CA VAL A 102 -1.67 -12.58 17.77
C VAL A 102 -1.70 -12.18 19.24
N GLU A 103 -0.83 -12.79 20.05
CA GLU A 103 -0.70 -12.43 21.47
C GLU A 103 -0.02 -11.07 21.63
N ALA A 104 -0.64 -10.16 22.38
CA ALA A 104 -0.12 -8.80 22.59
C ALA A 104 1.26 -8.80 23.25
N ALA A 105 1.49 -9.72 24.19
CA ALA A 105 2.78 -9.87 24.86
C ALA A 105 3.90 -10.28 23.88
N ASP A 106 3.60 -11.16 22.93
CA ASP A 106 4.56 -11.61 21.92
C ASP A 106 4.81 -10.52 20.88
N LEU A 107 3.78 -9.76 20.49
CA LEU A 107 3.93 -8.61 19.60
C LEU A 107 4.83 -7.54 20.23
N LEU A 108 4.56 -7.14 21.48
CA LEU A 108 5.39 -6.18 22.22
C LEU A 108 6.82 -6.67 22.37
N LYS A 109 7.01 -7.95 22.72
CA LYS A 109 8.33 -8.57 22.81
C LYS A 109 9.05 -8.57 21.46
N GLY A 110 8.35 -8.88 20.37
CA GLY A 110 8.90 -8.88 19.02
C GLY A 110 9.35 -7.49 18.56
N LEU A 111 8.61 -6.44 18.92
CA LEU A 111 8.96 -5.06 18.62
C LEU A 111 10.16 -4.56 19.44
N LEU A 112 10.15 -4.82 20.76
CA LEU A 112 11.16 -4.30 21.69
C LEU A 112 12.46 -5.12 21.72
N LYS A 113 12.34 -6.43 21.55
CA LYS A 113 13.43 -7.42 21.65
C LYS A 113 13.31 -8.49 20.56
N PRO A 114 13.36 -8.12 19.27
CA PRO A 114 13.35 -9.07 18.18
C PRO A 114 14.47 -10.10 18.32
N ARG A 115 14.17 -11.33 17.90
CA ARG A 115 15.10 -12.45 17.89
C ARG A 115 15.87 -12.43 16.57
N ILE A 116 17.16 -12.13 16.63
CA ILE A 116 18.04 -12.01 15.46
C ILE A 116 18.91 -13.25 15.36
N LYS A 117 19.04 -13.79 14.14
CA LYS A 117 19.95 -14.91 13.86
C LYS A 117 21.37 -14.36 13.64
N VAL A 118 22.31 -14.80 14.45
CA VAL A 118 23.74 -14.45 14.34
C VAL A 118 24.53 -15.75 14.14
N GLY A 119 24.97 -15.99 12.91
CA GLY A 119 25.52 -17.29 12.53
C GLY A 119 24.48 -18.40 12.66
N ASN A 120 24.74 -19.36 13.56
CA ASN A 120 23.82 -20.48 13.84
C ASN A 120 22.96 -20.28 15.11
N GLU A 121 23.20 -19.21 15.87
CA GLU A 121 22.48 -18.94 17.12
C GLU A 121 21.45 -17.82 16.94
N TYR A 122 20.52 -17.74 17.88
CA TYR A 122 19.56 -16.65 17.94
C TYR A 122 19.72 -15.88 19.23
N VAL A 123 19.81 -14.57 19.11
CA VAL A 123 20.00 -13.65 20.24
C VAL A 123 18.88 -12.62 20.23
N ASN A 124 18.38 -12.27 21.42
CA ASN A 124 17.40 -11.19 21.56
C ASN A 124 18.16 -9.86 21.57
N LYS A 125 17.82 -8.96 20.65
CA LYS A 125 18.44 -7.63 20.57
C LYS A 125 17.43 -6.57 20.99
N GLY A 126 17.73 -5.83 22.07
CA GLY A 126 16.94 -4.66 22.45
C GLY A 126 16.97 -3.59 21.36
N GLN A 127 15.82 -2.96 21.10
CA GLN A 127 15.68 -1.84 20.17
C GLN A 127 15.51 -0.53 20.92
N ASN A 128 16.07 0.55 20.38
CA ASN A 128 15.79 1.92 20.83
C ASN A 128 14.46 2.43 20.26
N LYS A 129 14.00 3.60 20.71
CA LYS A 129 12.69 4.15 20.35
C LYS A 129 12.51 4.28 18.84
N ASP A 130 13.49 4.86 18.15
CA ASP A 130 13.41 5.11 16.71
C ASP A 130 13.40 3.80 15.91
N GLN A 131 14.17 2.80 16.35
CA GLN A 131 14.17 1.47 15.76
C GLN A 131 12.80 0.77 15.89
N VAL A 132 12.13 0.92 17.04
CA VAL A 132 10.77 0.39 17.24
C VAL A 132 9.80 1.08 16.30
N ILE A 133 9.81 2.43 16.24
CA ILE A 133 8.92 3.21 15.34
C ILE A 133 9.14 2.82 13.87
N ASN A 134 10.40 2.72 13.44
CA ASN A 134 10.74 2.28 12.09
C ASN A 134 10.28 0.85 11.81
N SER A 135 10.39 -0.06 12.78
CA SER A 135 9.92 -1.44 12.65
C SER A 135 8.41 -1.51 12.51
N ILE A 136 7.65 -0.69 13.26
CA ILE A 136 6.20 -0.58 13.15
C ILE A 136 5.80 -0.03 11.77
N GLY A 137 6.49 1.00 11.28
CA GLY A 137 6.28 1.53 9.93
C GLY A 137 6.54 0.45 8.87
N ALA A 138 7.62 -0.32 9.00
CA ALA A 138 7.95 -1.41 8.08
C ALA A 138 6.91 -2.55 8.13
N LEU A 139 6.46 -2.95 9.32
CA LEU A 139 5.40 -3.94 9.49
C LEU A 139 4.08 -3.46 8.87
N SER A 140 3.71 -2.21 9.11
CA SER A 140 2.49 -1.59 8.56
C SER A 140 2.52 -1.59 7.03
N LYS A 141 3.64 -1.14 6.42
CA LYS A 141 3.85 -1.21 4.97
C LYS A 141 3.78 -2.65 4.46
N SER A 142 4.36 -3.61 5.17
CA SER A 142 4.36 -5.02 4.76
C SER A 142 2.97 -5.66 4.81
N ILE A 143 2.18 -5.37 5.85
CA ILE A 143 0.79 -5.84 5.97
C ILE A 143 -0.02 -5.28 4.81
N TYR A 144 0.06 -3.96 4.57
CA TYR A 144 -0.67 -3.33 3.47
C TYR A 144 -0.28 -3.91 2.12
N PHE A 145 1.02 -4.02 1.83
CA PHE A 145 1.52 -4.58 0.57
C PHE A 145 1.02 -6.01 0.33
N ARG A 146 1.18 -6.90 1.32
CA ARG A 146 0.75 -8.30 1.20
C ARG A 146 -0.77 -8.41 1.05
N MET A 147 -1.53 -7.60 1.79
CA MET A 147 -2.99 -7.53 1.68
C MET A 147 -3.43 -7.06 0.29
N PHE A 148 -2.78 -6.03 -0.26
CA PHE A 148 -3.09 -5.51 -1.58
C PHE A 148 -2.72 -6.50 -2.70
N CYS A 149 -1.56 -7.14 -2.63
CA CYS A 149 -1.20 -8.22 -3.56
C CYS A 149 -2.23 -9.35 -3.53
N TRP A 150 -2.66 -9.76 -2.34
CA TRP A 150 -3.71 -10.77 -2.18
C TRP A 150 -5.04 -10.31 -2.78
N LEU A 151 -5.45 -9.05 -2.59
CA LEU A 151 -6.66 -8.50 -3.20
C LEU A 151 -6.59 -8.57 -4.73
N VAL A 152 -5.46 -8.18 -5.34
CA VAL A 152 -5.23 -8.25 -6.79
C VAL A 152 -5.29 -9.70 -7.29
N GLU A 153 -4.65 -10.63 -6.59
CA GLU A 153 -4.73 -12.06 -6.91
C GLU A 153 -6.17 -12.57 -6.84
N ARG A 154 -6.94 -12.19 -5.82
CA ARG A 154 -8.35 -12.58 -5.69
C ARG A 154 -9.21 -12.02 -6.81
N ALA A 155 -9.03 -10.76 -7.18
CA ALA A 155 -9.74 -10.16 -8.32
C ALA A 155 -9.39 -10.87 -9.63
N ASN A 156 -8.10 -11.17 -9.86
CA ASN A 156 -7.65 -11.91 -11.04
C ASN A 156 -8.23 -13.32 -11.11
N MET A 157 -8.36 -14.03 -9.98
CA MET A 157 -9.01 -15.34 -9.95
C MET A 157 -10.48 -15.28 -10.38
N THR A 158 -11.20 -14.23 -10.00
CA THR A 158 -12.61 -14.05 -10.38
C THR A 158 -12.74 -13.64 -11.85
N LEU A 159 -11.79 -12.86 -12.39
CA LEU A 159 -11.79 -12.37 -13.77
C LEU A 159 -11.12 -13.32 -14.77
N ASP A 160 -10.47 -14.40 -14.30
CA ASP A 160 -9.79 -15.34 -15.17
C ASP A 160 -10.79 -16.11 -16.05
N VAL A 161 -10.47 -16.18 -17.34
CA VAL A 161 -11.27 -16.88 -18.34
C VAL A 161 -10.45 -18.06 -18.81
N LYS A 162 -10.91 -19.28 -18.47
CA LYS A 162 -10.21 -20.56 -18.74
C LYS A 162 -10.00 -20.89 -20.23
N ALA A 163 -10.45 -20.03 -21.15
CA ALA A 163 -10.23 -20.19 -22.57
C ALA A 163 -8.77 -19.87 -22.94
N LYS A 164 -8.20 -20.61 -23.89
CA LYS A 164 -6.85 -20.30 -24.42
C LYS A 164 -6.86 -18.92 -25.06
N ARG A 165 -6.04 -18.01 -24.53
CA ARG A 165 -5.84 -16.67 -25.09
C ARG A 165 -4.66 -16.70 -26.06
N GLN A 166 -4.88 -16.25 -27.30
CA GLN A 166 -3.81 -16.03 -28.29
C GLN A 166 -3.33 -14.57 -28.34
N TYR A 167 -4.23 -13.63 -28.00
CA TYR A 167 -3.98 -12.19 -28.09
C TYR A 167 -4.59 -11.49 -26.87
N PHE A 168 -4.03 -10.34 -26.48
CA PHE A 168 -4.59 -9.48 -25.44
C PHE A 168 -4.27 -8.00 -25.74
N ILE A 169 -5.06 -7.11 -25.15
CA ILE A 169 -4.79 -5.66 -25.13
C ILE A 169 -4.46 -5.32 -23.68
N GLY A 170 -3.29 -4.71 -23.46
CA GLY A 170 -2.89 -4.20 -22.16
C GLY A 170 -3.25 -2.72 -22.05
N VAL A 171 -3.92 -2.35 -20.96
CA VAL A 171 -4.13 -0.94 -20.59
C VAL A 171 -3.17 -0.64 -19.45
N LEU A 172 -2.34 0.37 -19.61
CA LEU A 172 -1.43 0.84 -18.56
C LEU A 172 -2.06 2.06 -17.88
N ASP A 173 -2.28 1.94 -16.58
CA ASP A 173 -2.75 3.02 -15.72
C ASP A 173 -1.77 3.15 -14.55
N ILE A 174 -1.06 4.27 -14.50
CA ILE A 174 -0.09 4.57 -13.45
C ILE A 174 -0.25 6.02 -13.00
N ALA A 175 0.19 6.32 -11.78
CA ALA A 175 0.29 7.70 -11.31
C ALA A 175 1.23 8.51 -12.22
N GLY A 176 0.85 9.77 -12.47
CA GLY A 176 1.70 10.72 -13.17
C GLY A 176 2.94 11.11 -12.38
N PHE A 177 3.75 12.00 -12.95
CA PHE A 177 4.96 12.50 -12.30
C PHE A 177 4.62 13.22 -10.98
N GLU A 178 5.24 12.80 -9.88
CA GLU A 178 5.01 13.34 -8.54
C GLU A 178 6.09 14.37 -8.18
N ILE A 179 5.67 15.58 -7.79
CA ILE A 179 6.55 16.65 -7.33
C ILE A 179 6.04 17.17 -5.99
N PHE A 180 6.63 16.67 -4.90
CA PHE A 180 6.30 17.10 -3.54
C PHE A 180 7.46 17.86 -2.88
N GLU A 181 7.22 18.47 -1.72
CA GLU A 181 8.27 19.10 -0.91
C GLU A 181 9.35 18.09 -0.46
N PHE A 182 8.94 16.85 -0.19
CA PHE A 182 9.83 15.73 0.12
C PHE A 182 9.54 14.56 -0.82
N ASN A 183 10.52 14.18 -1.64
CA ASN A 183 10.41 13.04 -2.56
C ASN A 183 11.29 11.89 -2.05
N GLY A 184 10.66 10.78 -1.69
CA GLY A 184 11.33 9.59 -1.19
C GLY A 184 11.80 8.64 -2.29
N PHE A 185 12.19 7.43 -1.88
CA PHE A 185 12.49 6.36 -2.81
C PHE A 185 11.24 5.94 -3.61
N GLU A 186 10.07 5.98 -2.98
CA GLU A 186 8.79 5.68 -3.61
C GLU A 186 8.50 6.63 -4.80
N GLN A 187 8.67 7.95 -4.62
CA GLN A 187 8.53 8.95 -5.69
C GLN A 187 9.56 8.73 -6.81
N LEU A 188 10.81 8.40 -6.46
CA LEU A 188 11.84 8.12 -7.47
C LEU A 188 11.43 6.94 -8.36
N CYS A 189 10.88 5.87 -7.80
CA CYS A 189 10.40 4.74 -8.57
C CYS A 189 9.27 5.14 -9.53
N ILE A 190 8.28 5.91 -9.06
CA ILE A 190 7.14 6.38 -9.87
C ILE A 190 7.64 7.30 -11.01
N ASN A 191 8.47 8.28 -10.68
CA ASN A 191 8.99 9.25 -11.65
C ASN A 191 9.92 8.59 -12.66
N TYR A 192 10.74 7.62 -12.25
CA TYR A 192 11.56 6.84 -13.18
C TYR A 192 10.72 6.01 -14.15
N THR A 193 9.62 5.40 -13.69
CA THR A 193 8.68 4.72 -14.60
C THR A 193 8.04 5.70 -15.57
N ASN A 194 7.63 6.89 -15.12
CA ASN A 194 7.10 7.94 -15.99
C ASN A 194 8.13 8.38 -17.06
N GLU A 195 9.38 8.58 -16.66
CA GLU A 195 10.47 8.92 -17.60
C GLU A 195 10.64 7.82 -18.67
N ARG A 196 10.65 6.56 -18.25
CA ARG A 196 10.74 5.42 -19.18
C ARG A 196 9.52 5.29 -20.08
N LEU A 197 8.33 5.64 -19.61
CA LEU A 197 7.12 5.65 -20.43
C LEU A 197 7.11 6.79 -21.43
N GLN A 198 7.61 7.97 -21.06
CA GLN A 198 7.80 9.06 -22.00
C GLN A 198 8.80 8.66 -23.09
N GLN A 199 9.90 8.00 -22.72
CA GLN A 199 10.86 7.46 -23.69
C GLN A 199 10.21 6.41 -24.60
N PHE A 200 9.42 5.49 -24.05
CA PHE A 200 8.68 4.50 -24.83
C PHE A 200 7.70 5.17 -25.80
N PHE A 201 6.97 6.20 -25.36
CA PHE A 201 6.05 6.98 -26.19
C PHE A 201 6.79 7.67 -27.33
N ASN A 202 7.88 8.38 -27.04
CA ASN A 202 8.71 9.02 -28.07
C ASN A 202 9.19 7.97 -29.08
N HIS A 203 9.66 6.81 -28.63
CA HIS A 203 10.12 5.76 -29.53
C HIS A 203 8.99 5.17 -30.38
N HIS A 204 7.83 4.88 -29.79
CA HIS A 204 6.70 4.30 -30.50
C HIS A 204 6.10 5.27 -31.52
N MET A 205 5.83 6.51 -31.08
CA MET A 205 5.23 7.53 -31.94
C MET A 205 6.16 7.94 -33.09
N PHE A 206 7.47 8.05 -32.85
CA PHE A 206 8.40 8.47 -33.90
C PHE A 206 8.94 7.32 -34.75
N VAL A 207 9.27 6.17 -34.18
CA VAL A 207 9.96 5.11 -34.94
C VAL A 207 8.95 4.09 -35.47
N LEU A 208 8.13 3.53 -34.59
CA LEU A 208 7.22 2.44 -34.97
C LEU A 208 6.09 2.92 -35.89
N GLU A 209 5.60 4.14 -35.70
CA GLU A 209 4.56 4.69 -36.58
C GLU A 209 5.08 4.95 -38.00
N GLN A 210 6.30 5.49 -38.14
CA GLN A 210 6.95 5.66 -39.44
C GLN A 210 7.27 4.31 -40.11
N GLU A 211 7.61 3.27 -39.33
CA GLU A 211 7.79 1.91 -39.85
C GLU A 211 6.48 1.28 -40.35
N GLU A 212 5.36 1.50 -39.65
CA GLU A 212 4.05 1.00 -40.09
C GLU A 212 3.57 1.74 -41.35
N TYR A 213 3.76 3.07 -41.46
CA TYR A 213 3.47 3.81 -42.68
C TYR A 213 4.24 3.28 -43.89
N LYS A 214 5.52 2.93 -43.71
CA LYS A 214 6.33 2.30 -44.76
C LYS A 214 5.79 0.93 -45.15
N LYS A 215 5.35 0.13 -44.19
CA LYS A 215 4.81 -1.22 -44.40
C LYS A 215 3.45 -1.20 -45.10
N GLU A 216 2.60 -0.25 -44.75
CA GLU A 216 1.29 0.01 -45.38
C GLU A 216 1.41 0.83 -46.69
N GLN A 217 2.63 1.17 -47.12
CA GLN A 217 2.93 1.92 -48.35
C GLN A 217 2.26 3.30 -48.42
N ILE A 218 2.15 3.96 -47.27
CA ILE A 218 1.65 5.32 -47.15
C ILE A 218 2.79 6.30 -47.46
N ASP A 219 2.52 7.30 -48.30
CA ASP A 219 3.51 8.33 -48.67
C ASP A 219 3.83 9.22 -47.46
N TRP A 220 5.04 9.08 -46.93
CA TRP A 220 5.50 9.77 -45.73
C TRP A 220 6.98 10.12 -45.82
N VAL A 221 7.34 11.35 -45.44
CA VAL A 221 8.73 11.82 -45.41
C VAL A 221 9.34 11.45 -44.06
N PHE A 222 10.36 10.58 -44.08
CA PHE A 222 11.03 10.15 -42.86
C PHE A 222 11.71 11.32 -42.13
N VAL A 223 11.42 11.47 -40.84
CA VAL A 223 12.04 12.46 -39.95
C VAL A 223 12.86 11.72 -38.88
N ASP A 224 14.14 12.11 -38.74
CA ASP A 224 15.05 11.57 -37.72
C ASP A 224 15.01 12.46 -36.46
N PHE A 225 14.61 11.86 -35.35
CA PHE A 225 14.46 12.54 -34.05
C PHE A 225 15.68 12.35 -33.12
N GLY A 226 16.72 11.63 -33.56
CA GLY A 226 18.11 11.63 -33.05
C GLY A 226 18.39 11.61 -31.54
N MET A 227 18.04 12.68 -30.81
CA MET A 227 18.48 12.98 -29.44
C MET A 227 17.38 12.92 -28.38
N ASP A 228 16.09 13.04 -28.72
CA ASP A 228 14.97 13.06 -27.74
C ASP A 228 14.56 11.65 -27.24
N LEU A 229 15.31 10.62 -27.64
CA LEU A 229 15.02 9.20 -27.42
C LEU A 229 16.01 8.52 -26.46
N GLN A 230 17.06 9.20 -26.03
CA GLN A 230 18.13 8.67 -25.17
C GLN A 230 18.16 9.39 -23.81
N ALA A 231 17.29 8.99 -22.89
CA ALA A 231 17.44 9.23 -21.45
C ALA A 231 17.13 7.95 -20.67
#